data_AF-A0A5D2VYX0-F1
#
_entry.id   AF-A0A5D2VYX0-F1
#
_cell.length_a   1.000
_cell.length_b   1.000
_cell.length_c   1.000
_cell.angle_alpha   90.00
_cell.angle_beta   90.00
_cell.angle_gamma   90.00
#
_symmetry.space_group_name_H-M   'P 1'
#
loop_
_entity.id
_entity.type
_entity.pdbx_description
1 polymer ?
#
loop_
_entity_poly.entity_id
_entity_poly.type
_entity_poly.pdbx_seq_one_letter_code
_entity_poly.pdbx_strand_id
1 'polypeptide(L)'
;MAFFILYYNPQKPNYDVKEFAVKSFNLNDNTLETDFKVSVEADNPNDKISILYEKGSMFDVSYQGTRICSGSGPEFQQPTKNVTMLNISLEGKNDLNSNVKDSFIEDQKNGKIPLDIHIYVPIKFALENSKSKIIDVMMKCYIEVDSLKRDKKSKILNKICHYKVNF
;
A
#
# COMPACT_ATOMS: atom_id res chain seq x y z
N MET A 1 26.91 -7.09 20.73
CA MET A 1 25.76 -7.48 19.88
C MET A 1 24.61 -8.07 20.68
N ALA A 2 24.84 -9.04 21.59
CA ALA A 2 23.78 -9.63 22.43
C ALA A 2 23.04 -8.62 23.34
N PHE A 3 23.77 -7.70 23.99
CA PHE A 3 23.15 -6.68 24.87
C PHE A 3 22.23 -5.71 24.10
N PHE A 4 22.56 -5.38 22.85
CA PHE A 4 21.75 -4.51 22.00
C PHE A 4 20.42 -5.17 21.63
N ILE A 5 20.45 -6.45 21.24
CA ILE A 5 19.25 -7.23 20.92
C ILE A 5 18.38 -7.42 22.17
N LEU A 6 18.98 -7.73 23.32
CA LEU A 6 18.24 -7.87 24.58
C LEU A 6 17.59 -6.56 25.05
N TYR A 7 18.31 -5.44 24.95
CA TYR A 7 17.86 -4.16 25.52
C TYR A 7 16.87 -3.41 24.63
N TYR A 8 17.15 -3.33 23.32
CA TYR A 8 16.31 -2.62 22.37
C TYR A 8 15.21 -3.49 21.77
N ASN A 9 15.37 -4.82 21.80
CA ASN A 9 14.43 -5.82 21.26
C ASN A 9 13.73 -5.36 19.97
N PRO A 10 14.49 -5.14 18.87
CA PRO A 10 13.92 -4.61 17.64
C PRO A 10 12.84 -5.52 17.08
N GLN A 11 11.67 -4.95 16.85
CA GLN A 11 10.51 -5.61 16.29
C GLN A 11 10.22 -5.05 14.90
N LYS A 12 9.79 -5.91 13.99
CA LYS A 12 9.34 -5.50 12.66
C LYS A 12 8.06 -4.67 12.78
N PRO A 13 7.93 -3.57 12.02
CA PRO A 13 6.64 -2.89 11.88
C PRO A 13 5.61 -3.81 11.23
N ASN A 14 4.33 -3.60 11.58
CA ASN A 14 3.21 -4.28 10.95
C ASN A 14 2.47 -3.32 10.03
N TYR A 15 2.00 -3.83 8.90
CA TYR A 15 1.24 -3.05 7.93
C TYR A 15 -0.04 -3.78 7.56
N ASP A 16 -1.12 -3.03 7.38
CA ASP A 16 -2.40 -3.59 6.96
C ASP A 16 -3.18 -2.63 6.07
N VAL A 17 -3.68 -3.11 4.93
CA VAL A 17 -4.60 -2.34 4.08
C VAL A 17 -5.98 -2.34 4.73
N LYS A 18 -6.43 -1.17 5.19
CA LYS A 18 -7.73 -1.01 5.86
C LYS A 18 -8.83 -0.59 4.92
N GLU A 19 -8.54 0.35 4.02
CA GLU A 19 -9.56 0.97 3.18
C GLU A 19 -9.09 1.15 1.75
N PHE A 20 -10.05 1.01 0.83
CA PHE A 20 -9.89 1.32 -0.57
C PHE A 20 -11.07 2.23 -0.97
N ALA A 21 -10.77 3.40 -1.51
CA ALA A 21 -11.78 4.35 -1.96
C ALA A 21 -11.47 4.84 -3.37
N VAL A 22 -12.54 5.08 -4.13
CA VAL A 22 -12.47 5.57 -5.49
C VAL A 22 -12.88 7.03 -5.50
N LYS A 23 -11.93 7.91 -5.85
CA LYS A 23 -12.25 9.30 -6.19
C LYS A 23 -12.70 9.39 -7.64
N SER A 24 -11.98 8.75 -8.56
CA SER A 24 -12.40 8.66 -9.95
C SER A 24 -12.08 7.29 -10.57
N PHE A 25 -12.98 6.86 -11.44
CA PHE A 25 -12.82 5.69 -12.30
C PHE A 25 -13.56 6.01 -13.60
N ASN A 26 -12.86 5.96 -14.72
CA ASN A 26 -13.43 6.22 -16.03
C ASN A 26 -12.77 5.32 -17.07
N LEU A 27 -13.55 4.43 -17.67
CA LEU A 27 -13.12 3.58 -18.75
C LEU A 27 -13.83 4.03 -20.02
N ASN A 28 -13.10 4.66 -20.93
CA ASN A 28 -13.60 5.12 -22.22
C ASN A 28 -12.85 4.44 -23.35
N ASP A 29 -13.56 3.66 -24.15
CA ASP A 29 -13.00 2.73 -25.14
C ASP A 29 -11.95 1.80 -24.55
N ASN A 30 -10.68 2.13 -24.68
CA ASN A 30 -9.56 1.39 -24.10
C ASN A 30 -8.80 2.20 -23.04
N THR A 31 -9.04 3.49 -22.94
CA THR A 31 -8.35 4.37 -22.00
C THR A 31 -9.04 4.31 -20.64
N LEU A 32 -8.29 3.86 -19.65
CA LEU A 32 -8.68 3.82 -18.25
C LEU A 32 -8.00 4.98 -17.49
N GLU A 33 -8.80 5.85 -16.91
CA GLU A 33 -8.39 6.86 -15.94
C GLU A 33 -8.86 6.48 -14.54
N THR A 34 -7.96 6.57 -13.57
CA THR A 34 -8.22 6.20 -12.18
C THR A 34 -7.61 7.19 -11.20
N ASP A 35 -8.33 7.45 -10.12
CA ASP A 35 -7.85 8.14 -8.93
C ASP A 35 -8.43 7.41 -7.72
N PHE A 36 -7.55 6.71 -7.01
CA PHE A 36 -7.89 5.92 -5.85
C PHE A 36 -7.22 6.46 -4.60
N LYS A 37 -7.80 6.13 -3.46
CA LYS A 37 -7.21 6.36 -2.15
C LYS A 37 -7.11 5.02 -1.43
N VAL A 38 -5.89 4.66 -1.03
CA VAL A 38 -5.62 3.47 -0.23
C VAL A 38 -5.21 3.91 1.17
N SER A 39 -5.86 3.35 2.18
CA SER A 39 -5.52 3.58 3.58
C SER A 39 -4.77 2.38 4.15
N VAL A 40 -3.52 2.60 4.56
CA VAL A 40 -2.64 1.58 5.14
C VAL A 40 -2.38 1.94 6.60
N GLU A 41 -2.74 1.04 7.50
CA GLU A 41 -2.34 1.12 8.90
C GLU A 41 -0.88 0.69 9.01
N ALA A 42 -0.05 1.53 9.59
CA ALA A 42 1.33 1.22 9.95
C ALA A 42 1.44 1.19 11.48
N ASP A 43 1.80 0.06 12.05
CA ASP A 43 2.04 -0.11 13.48
C ASP A 43 3.54 -0.25 13.73
N ASN A 44 4.07 0.67 14.55
CA ASN A 44 5.42 0.55 15.11
C ASN A 44 5.33 -0.08 16.52
N PRO A 45 5.60 -1.39 16.66
CA PRO A 45 5.54 -2.06 17.96
C PRO A 45 6.77 -1.78 18.83
N ASN A 46 7.78 -1.06 18.35
CA ASN A 46 9.01 -0.80 19.10
C ASN A 46 8.79 0.22 20.21
N ASP A 47 9.30 -0.06 21.40
CA ASP A 47 9.26 0.81 22.59
C ASP A 47 10.38 1.86 22.60
N LYS A 48 11.51 1.59 21.95
CA LYS A 48 12.70 2.47 21.95
C LYS A 48 13.17 2.89 20.55
N ILE A 49 12.51 2.42 19.50
CA ILE A 49 12.93 2.64 18.10
C ILE A 49 11.83 3.38 17.36
N SER A 50 12.13 4.58 16.85
CA SER A 50 11.26 5.27 15.90
C SER A 50 11.57 4.81 14.48
N ILE A 51 10.61 4.95 13.58
CA ILE A 51 10.77 4.57 12.17
C ILE A 51 10.74 5.85 11.33
N LEU A 52 11.81 6.09 10.59
CA LEU A 52 11.88 7.14 9.59
C LEU A 52 11.45 6.56 8.25
N TYR A 53 10.39 7.10 7.67
CA TYR A 53 9.92 6.80 6.33
C TYR A 53 10.62 7.78 5.39
N GLU A 54 11.47 7.24 4.52
CA GLU A 54 12.33 8.03 3.65
C GLU A 54 11.68 8.25 2.28
N LYS A 55 12.24 9.19 1.51
CA LYS A 55 11.86 9.40 0.12
C LYS A 55 12.02 8.13 -0.72
N GLY A 56 11.14 7.97 -1.70
CA GLY A 56 11.24 6.89 -2.71
C GLY A 56 10.28 5.74 -2.48
N SER A 57 9.29 5.90 -1.60
CA SER A 57 8.19 4.95 -1.49
C SER A 57 7.36 4.91 -2.79
N MET A 58 6.84 3.72 -3.09
CA MET A 58 6.03 3.45 -4.29
C MET A 58 4.83 2.60 -3.89
N PHE A 59 3.67 3.02 -4.34
CA PHE A 59 2.40 2.33 -4.14
C PHE A 59 1.78 2.15 -5.52
N ASP A 60 1.60 0.92 -5.96
CA ASP A 60 0.99 0.58 -7.24
C ASP A 60 -0.27 -0.25 -7.00
N VAL A 61 -1.29 -0.03 -7.82
CA VAL A 61 -2.44 -0.93 -7.95
C VAL A 61 -2.43 -1.50 -9.35
N SER A 62 -2.58 -2.81 -9.44
CA SER A 62 -2.69 -3.53 -10.70
C SER A 62 -3.95 -4.37 -10.77
N TYR A 63 -4.40 -4.63 -11.98
CA TYR A 63 -5.47 -5.56 -12.30
C TYR A 63 -4.96 -6.54 -13.35
N GLN A 64 -5.04 -7.84 -13.07
CA GLN A 64 -4.49 -8.91 -13.93
C GLN A 64 -3.04 -8.60 -14.38
N GLY A 65 -2.20 -8.12 -13.44
CA GLY A 65 -0.81 -7.76 -13.71
C GLY A 65 -0.60 -6.44 -14.48
N THR A 66 -1.65 -5.79 -14.98
CA THR A 66 -1.58 -4.47 -15.62
C THR A 66 -1.67 -3.40 -14.54
N ARG A 67 -0.63 -2.56 -14.40
CA ARG A 67 -0.67 -1.44 -13.45
C ARG A 67 -1.70 -0.40 -13.92
N ILE A 68 -2.64 -0.04 -13.05
CA ILE A 68 -3.73 0.89 -13.35
C ILE A 68 -3.58 2.25 -12.66
N CYS A 69 -2.93 2.31 -11.50
CA CYS A 69 -2.52 3.57 -10.88
C CYS A 69 -1.30 3.40 -9.98
N SER A 70 -0.67 4.53 -9.68
CA SER A 70 0.49 4.59 -8.79
C SER A 70 0.53 5.88 -7.99
N GLY A 71 1.31 5.89 -6.91
CA GLY A 71 1.61 7.07 -6.13
C GLY A 71 2.75 6.83 -5.15
N SER A 72 3.00 7.82 -4.29
CA SER A 72 4.05 7.79 -3.28
C SER A 72 3.48 8.12 -1.90
N GLY A 73 4.07 7.51 -0.88
CA GLY A 73 3.78 7.79 0.52
C GLY A 73 4.58 8.98 1.05
N PRO A 74 4.12 9.58 2.16
CA PRO A 74 4.80 10.71 2.78
C PRO A 74 6.12 10.29 3.43
N GLU A 75 7.04 11.25 3.53
CA GLU A 75 8.21 11.16 4.42
C GLU A 75 7.77 11.61 5.81
N PHE A 76 8.00 10.78 6.83
CA PHE A 76 7.65 11.12 8.20
C PHE A 76 8.42 10.27 9.22
N GLN A 77 8.45 10.74 10.46
CA GLN A 77 8.93 9.96 11.58
C GLN A 77 7.75 9.40 12.35
N GLN A 78 7.64 8.07 12.38
CA GLN A 78 6.71 7.36 13.23
C GLN A 78 7.33 7.17 14.62
N PRO A 79 6.73 7.73 15.68
CA PRO A 79 7.22 7.53 17.04
C PRO A 79 7.19 6.06 17.49
N THR A 80 7.81 5.78 18.63
CA THR A 80 7.70 4.49 19.32
C THR A 80 6.26 4.18 19.71
N LYS A 81 5.86 2.90 19.69
CA LYS A 81 4.53 2.43 20.11
C LYS A 81 3.38 3.24 19.49
N ASN A 82 3.48 3.50 18.19
CA ASN A 82 2.53 4.35 17.50
C ASN A 82 1.91 3.63 16.31
N VAL A 83 0.59 3.76 16.18
CA VAL A 83 -0.17 3.34 15.01
C VAL A 83 -0.50 4.58 14.19
N THR A 84 -0.12 4.60 12.91
CA THR A 84 -0.36 5.70 11.98
C THR A 84 -1.18 5.20 10.80
N MET A 85 -2.21 5.95 10.42
CA MET A 85 -2.98 5.70 9.19
C MET A 85 -2.40 6.50 8.02
N LEU A 86 -1.81 5.80 7.06
CA LEU A 86 -1.28 6.36 5.82
C LEU A 86 -2.37 6.40 4.76
N ASN A 87 -2.67 7.60 4.26
CA ASN A 87 -3.69 7.82 3.24
C ASN A 87 -3.01 8.19 1.92
N ILE A 88 -2.90 7.23 1.02
CA ILE A 88 -2.13 7.39 -0.22
C ILE A 88 -3.09 7.65 -1.38
N SER A 89 -2.87 8.74 -2.11
CA SER A 89 -3.58 8.99 -3.38
C SER A 89 -2.79 8.34 -4.52
N LEU A 90 -3.50 7.58 -5.36
CA LEU A 90 -2.94 6.81 -6.46
C LEU A 90 -3.67 7.18 -7.74
N GLU A 91 -2.95 7.71 -8.71
CA GLU A 91 -3.51 8.19 -9.96
C GLU A 91 -2.95 7.39 -11.13
N GLY A 92 -3.71 7.27 -12.20
CA GLY A 92 -3.26 6.59 -13.40
C GLY A 92 -4.12 6.84 -14.62
N LYS A 93 -3.44 6.78 -15.77
CA LYS A 93 -4.05 6.84 -17.10
C LYS A 93 -3.35 5.83 -17.99
N ASN A 94 -4.05 4.78 -18.39
CA ASN A 94 -3.48 3.64 -19.10
C ASN A 94 -4.41 3.19 -20.22
N ASP A 95 -3.85 2.74 -21.34
CA ASP A 95 -4.62 2.03 -22.36
C ASP A 95 -4.62 0.54 -22.04
N LEU A 96 -5.80 -0.01 -21.82
CA LEU A 96 -6.00 -1.43 -21.59
C LEU A 96 -6.09 -2.17 -22.92
N ASN A 97 -5.50 -3.36 -22.97
CA ASN A 97 -5.80 -4.29 -24.07
C ASN A 97 -7.26 -4.80 -23.93
N SER A 98 -7.81 -5.30 -25.04
CA SER A 98 -9.21 -5.76 -25.10
C SER A 98 -9.54 -6.82 -24.05
N ASN A 99 -8.65 -7.81 -23.85
CA ASN A 99 -8.90 -8.92 -22.94
C ASN A 99 -8.97 -8.47 -21.48
N VAL A 100 -8.05 -7.59 -21.07
CA VAL A 100 -8.02 -7.01 -19.72
C VAL A 100 -9.26 -6.14 -19.52
N LYS A 101 -9.62 -5.33 -20.52
CA LYS A 101 -10.81 -4.50 -20.48
C LYS A 101 -12.09 -5.31 -20.30
N ASP A 102 -12.29 -6.32 -21.13
CA ASP A 102 -13.51 -7.13 -21.12
C ASP A 102 -13.65 -7.87 -19.78
N SER A 103 -12.54 -8.40 -19.25
CA SER A 103 -12.49 -8.98 -17.92
C SER A 103 -12.86 -7.96 -16.84
N PHE A 104 -12.33 -6.73 -16.94
CA PHE A 104 -12.59 -5.66 -15.96
C PHE A 104 -14.08 -5.30 -15.93
N ILE A 105 -14.73 -5.23 -17.09
CA ILE A 105 -16.17 -4.96 -17.23
C ILE A 105 -16.99 -6.09 -16.62
N GLU A 106 -16.60 -7.34 -16.87
CA GLU A 106 -17.26 -8.52 -16.32
C GLU A 106 -17.16 -8.56 -14.78
N ASP A 107 -15.97 -8.36 -14.23
CA ASP A 107 -15.72 -8.34 -12.79
C ASP A 107 -16.47 -7.20 -12.09
N GLN A 108 -16.57 -6.03 -12.74
CA GLN A 108 -17.43 -4.94 -12.26
C GLN A 108 -18.92 -5.32 -12.24
N LYS A 109 -19.42 -5.99 -13.28
CA LYS A 109 -20.82 -6.44 -13.34
C LYS A 109 -21.12 -7.49 -12.26
N ASN A 110 -20.15 -8.35 -11.97
CA ASN A 110 -20.24 -9.38 -10.93
C ASN A 110 -20.07 -8.82 -9.51
N GLY A 111 -19.61 -7.58 -9.38
CA GLY A 111 -19.37 -6.92 -8.09
C GLY A 111 -18.22 -7.56 -7.31
N LYS A 112 -17.23 -8.10 -8.03
CA LYS A 112 -16.04 -8.75 -7.48
C LYS A 112 -14.84 -8.40 -8.32
N ILE A 113 -14.09 -7.41 -7.89
CA ILE A 113 -13.00 -6.84 -8.68
C ILE A 113 -11.67 -7.16 -7.97
N PRO A 114 -10.88 -8.11 -8.47
CA PRO A 114 -9.59 -8.45 -7.91
C PRO A 114 -8.55 -7.36 -8.22
N LEU A 115 -7.83 -6.88 -7.22
CA LEU A 115 -6.78 -5.88 -7.36
C LEU A 115 -5.52 -6.32 -6.59
N ASP A 116 -4.37 -6.06 -7.19
CA ASP A 116 -3.06 -6.30 -6.59
C ASP A 116 -2.46 -4.96 -6.14
N ILE A 117 -2.31 -4.78 -4.84
CA ILE A 117 -1.64 -3.61 -4.28
C ILE A 117 -0.19 -3.98 -3.96
N HIS A 118 0.74 -3.30 -4.62
CA HIS A 118 2.17 -3.44 -4.40
C HIS A 118 2.71 -2.19 -3.70
N ILE A 119 3.39 -2.38 -2.57
CA ILE A 119 3.89 -1.29 -1.74
C ILE A 119 5.37 -1.52 -1.49
N TYR A 120 6.17 -0.50 -1.77
CA TYR A 120 7.57 -0.40 -1.44
C TYR A 120 7.80 0.84 -0.58
N VAL A 121 8.47 0.68 0.55
CA VAL A 121 8.78 1.78 1.46
C VAL A 121 10.21 1.62 1.98
N PRO A 122 11.11 2.58 1.67
CA PRO A 122 12.42 2.65 2.31
C PRO A 122 12.26 3.25 3.71
N ILE A 123 12.72 2.53 4.73
CA ILE A 123 12.70 3.02 6.12
C ILE A 123 14.09 3.02 6.74
N LYS A 124 14.25 3.79 7.81
CA LYS A 124 15.37 3.66 8.76
C LYS A 124 14.83 3.50 10.17
N PHE A 125 15.46 2.65 10.95
CA PHE A 125 15.27 2.63 12.38
C PHE A 125 16.13 3.71 13.01
N ALA A 126 15.51 4.57 13.81
CA ALA A 126 16.18 5.63 14.54
C ALA A 126 16.11 5.36 16.04
N LEU A 127 17.29 5.40 16.68
CA LEU A 127 17.47 5.21 18.11
C LEU A 127 18.31 6.36 18.63
N GLU A 128 17.71 7.23 19.44
CA GLU A 128 18.38 8.40 20.02
C GLU A 128 19.15 9.18 18.95
N ASN A 129 20.49 9.15 18.99
CA ASN A 129 21.38 9.88 18.08
C ASN A 129 21.91 9.01 16.91
N SER A 130 21.38 7.82 16.72
CA SER A 130 21.82 6.85 15.71
C SER A 130 20.68 6.46 14.76
N LYS A 131 21.03 6.17 13.51
CA LYS A 131 20.11 5.72 12.46
C LYS A 131 20.69 4.49 11.76
N SER A 132 19.84 3.54 11.40
CA SER A 132 20.24 2.39 10.58
C SER A 132 20.53 2.81 9.14
N LYS A 133 21.07 1.85 8.35
CA LYS A 133 20.97 1.91 6.89
C LYS A 133 19.50 1.83 6.46
N ILE A 134 19.23 2.15 5.19
CA ILE A 134 17.90 1.95 4.60
C ILE A 134 17.56 0.46 4.64
N ILE A 135 16.36 0.18 5.11
CA ILE A 135 15.71 -1.13 5.17
C ILE A 135 14.54 -1.06 4.21
N ASP A 136 14.48 -1.99 3.27
CA ASP A 136 13.40 -2.05 2.30
C ASP A 136 12.23 -2.87 2.83
N VAL A 137 11.07 -2.21 2.95
CA VAL A 137 9.80 -2.86 3.25
C VAL A 137 9.04 -3.06 1.94
N MET A 138 8.68 -4.31 1.66
CA MET A 138 7.84 -4.68 0.53
C MET A 138 6.57 -5.37 1.03
N MET A 139 5.42 -4.93 0.54
CA MET A 139 4.13 -5.55 0.82
C MET A 139 3.38 -5.79 -0.49
N LYS A 140 2.76 -6.96 -0.59
CA LYS A 140 1.83 -7.33 -1.67
C LYS A 140 0.50 -7.71 -1.05
N CYS A 141 -0.56 -7.02 -1.41
CA CYS A 141 -1.90 -7.33 -0.97
C CYS A 141 -2.79 -7.64 -2.16
N TYR A 142 -3.35 -8.84 -2.16
CA TYR A 142 -4.41 -9.27 -3.06
C TYR A 142 -5.73 -8.93 -2.39
N ILE A 143 -6.51 -8.03 -3.00
CA ILE A 143 -7.83 -7.65 -2.49
C ILE A 143 -8.91 -7.94 -3.54
N GLU A 144 -10.11 -8.24 -3.09
CA GLU A 144 -11.32 -8.24 -3.93
C GLU A 144 -12.23 -7.13 -3.42
N VAL A 145 -12.65 -6.21 -4.28
CA VAL A 145 -13.55 -5.11 -3.93
C VAL A 145 -14.90 -5.23 -4.63
N ASP A 146 -15.95 -4.72 -3.98
CA ASP A 146 -17.32 -4.85 -4.46
C ASP A 146 -17.67 -3.94 -5.65
N SER A 147 -17.05 -2.76 -5.73
CA SER A 147 -17.36 -1.75 -6.73
C SER A 147 -16.25 -0.72 -6.87
N LEU A 148 -16.15 -0.09 -8.05
CA LEU A 148 -15.25 1.04 -8.30
C LEU A 148 -16.04 2.31 -8.66
N LYS A 149 -17.16 2.53 -7.95
CA LYS A 149 -18.02 3.70 -8.19
C LYS A 149 -17.31 4.97 -7.74
N ARG A 150 -17.37 6.00 -8.59
CA ARG A 150 -16.85 7.34 -8.29
C ARG A 150 -17.35 7.87 -6.93
N ASP A 151 -16.48 8.55 -6.22
CA ASP A 151 -16.72 9.18 -4.92
C ASP A 151 -17.26 8.23 -3.84
N LYS A 152 -16.85 6.95 -3.89
CA LYS A 152 -17.27 5.94 -2.92
C LYS A 152 -16.11 5.14 -2.36
N LYS A 153 -16.27 4.75 -1.10
CA LYS A 153 -15.45 3.71 -0.48
C LYS A 153 -15.92 2.35 -0.98
N SER A 154 -15.00 1.54 -1.47
CA SER A 154 -15.27 0.17 -1.87
C SER A 154 -15.22 -0.75 -0.66
N LYS A 155 -16.14 -1.72 -0.60
CA LYS A 155 -16.08 -2.77 0.41
C LYS A 155 -15.03 -3.79 -0.02
N ILE A 156 -14.03 -4.01 0.83
CA ILE A 156 -13.07 -5.10 0.66
C ILE A 156 -13.78 -6.40 1.07
N LEU A 157 -14.02 -7.28 0.10
CA LEU A 157 -14.69 -8.57 0.25
C LEU A 157 -13.71 -9.64 0.72
N ASN A 158 -12.50 -9.63 0.16
CA ASN A 158 -11.41 -10.51 0.53
C ASN A 158 -10.10 -9.74 0.55
N LYS A 159 -9.16 -10.16 1.40
CA LYS A 159 -7.84 -9.54 1.54
C LYS A 159 -6.82 -10.59 1.99
N ILE A 160 -5.74 -10.72 1.23
CA ILE A 160 -4.58 -11.53 1.57
C ILE A 160 -3.35 -10.67 1.37
N CYS A 161 -2.62 -10.39 2.45
CA CYS A 161 -1.42 -9.58 2.41
C CYS A 161 -0.18 -10.39 2.81
N HIS A 162 0.89 -10.22 2.04
CA HIS A 162 2.21 -10.74 2.30
C HIS A 162 3.17 -9.58 2.43
N TYR A 163 4.01 -9.60 3.46
CA TYR A 163 5.03 -8.58 3.66
C TYR A 163 6.40 -9.21 3.85
N LYS A 164 7.42 -8.51 3.37
CA LYS A 164 8.82 -8.88 3.49
C LYS A 164 9.60 -7.64 3.93
N VAL A 165 10.44 -7.80 4.95
CA VAL A 165 11.38 -6.78 5.42
C VAL A 165 12.77 -7.31 5.15
N ASN A 166 13.56 -6.59 4.34
CA ASN A 166 14.95 -6.96 4.03
C ASN A 166 15.89 -6.22 4.98
N PHE A 167 16.40 -6.93 5.99
CA PHE A 167 17.42 -6.42 6.93
C PHE A 167 18.83 -6.50 6.36
#